data_AF-I3X326-F1
#
_entry.id   AF-I3X326-F1
#
_cell.length_a   1.000
_cell.length_b   1.000
_cell.length_c   1.000
_cell.angle_alpha   90.00
_cell.angle_beta   90.00
_cell.angle_gamma   90.00
#
_symmetry.space_group_name_H-M   'P 1'
#
loop_
_entity.id
_entity.type
_entity.pdbx_description
1 polymer ?
#
loop_
_entity_poly.entity_id
_entity_poly.type
_entity_poly.pdbx_seq_one_letter_code
_entity_poly.pdbx_strand_id
1 'polypeptide(L)'
;MEMSQTDLGQALGVTYQQVQKYEAGRSKVGAGRLQSIANVLEVPLSYFFEIPSARDDSGNARLSAGRSLADFVSSPMGRALNRGFARINDSEVRRAYLGLVTRIAEREGNRKQDAGE
;
A
#
# COMPACT_ATOMS: atom_id res chain seq x y z
N MET A 1 7.23 11.19 -17.31
CA MET A 1 6.77 12.55 -17.66
C MET A 1 5.82 12.97 -16.57
N GLU A 2 6.03 14.14 -15.97
CA GLU A 2 5.07 14.70 -15.02
C GLU A 2 3.90 15.30 -15.80
N MET A 3 2.67 14.93 -15.46
CA MET A 3 1.45 15.48 -16.06
C MET A 3 1.14 16.84 -15.43
N SER A 4 0.88 17.88 -16.22
CA SER A 4 0.46 19.16 -15.66
C SER A 4 -1.03 19.16 -15.30
N GLN A 5 -1.44 20.04 -14.39
CA GLN A 5 -2.87 20.23 -14.06
C GLN A 5 -3.70 20.67 -15.28
N THR A 6 -3.09 21.34 -16.26
CA THR A 6 -3.74 21.72 -17.51
C THR A 6 -4.01 20.50 -18.36
N ASP A 7 -3.04 19.59 -18.46
CA ASP A 7 -3.17 18.33 -19.20
C ASP A 7 -4.22 17.43 -18.56
N LEU A 8 -4.22 17.33 -17.22
CA LEU A 8 -5.22 16.59 -16.46
C LEU A 8 -6.62 17.20 -16.66
N GLY A 9 -6.72 18.54 -16.66
CA GLY A 9 -7.97 19.25 -16.94
C GLY A 9 -8.52 18.92 -18.32
N GLN A 10 -7.67 18.97 -19.35
CA GLN A 10 -8.02 18.61 -20.72
C GLN A 10 -8.50 17.16 -20.83
N ALA A 11 -7.77 16.21 -20.24
CA ALA A 11 -8.13 14.79 -20.23
C ALA A 11 -9.47 14.52 -19.53
N LEU A 12 -9.83 15.35 -18.54
CA LEU A 12 -11.08 15.24 -17.78
C LEU A 12 -12.21 16.11 -18.33
N GLY A 13 -11.97 16.92 -19.36
CA GLY A 13 -12.94 17.90 -19.87
C GLY A 13 -13.33 18.97 -18.83
N VAL A 14 -12.38 19.38 -17.98
CA VAL A 14 -12.57 20.45 -16.97
C VAL A 14 -11.47 21.49 -17.09
N THR A 15 -11.69 22.67 -16.49
CA THR A 15 -10.66 23.71 -16.47
C THR A 15 -9.53 23.36 -15.50
N TYR A 16 -8.33 23.89 -15.77
CA TYR A 16 -7.19 23.85 -14.84
C TYR A 16 -7.58 24.32 -13.43
N GLN A 17 -8.38 25.38 -13.33
CA GLN A 17 -8.87 25.90 -12.05
C GLN A 17 -9.76 24.88 -11.30
N GLN A 18 -10.49 24.04 -12.02
CA GLN A 18 -11.29 22.99 -11.41
C GLN A 18 -10.42 21.86 -10.85
N VAL A 19 -9.34 21.51 -11.56
CA VAL A 19 -8.33 20.57 -11.05
C VAL A 19 -7.68 21.13 -9.79
N GLN A 20 -7.29 22.41 -9.78
CA GLN A 20 -6.78 23.07 -8.56
C GLN A 20 -7.77 23.00 -7.38
N LYS A 21 -9.08 23.15 -7.64
CA LYS A 21 -10.09 23.02 -6.59
C LYS A 21 -10.21 21.60 -6.05
N TYR A 22 -10.00 20.58 -6.88
CA TYR A 22 -9.96 19.19 -6.44
C TYR A 22 -8.75 18.91 -5.57
N GLU A 23 -7.56 19.34 -6.01
CA GLU A 23 -6.31 19.16 -5.25
C GLU A 23 -6.34 19.91 -3.91
N ALA A 24 -6.90 21.12 -3.88
CA ALA A 24 -7.04 21.90 -2.66
C ALA A 24 -8.23 21.46 -1.77
N GLY A 25 -8.98 20.42 -2.16
CA GLY A 25 -10.14 19.92 -1.42
C GLY A 25 -11.33 20.90 -1.34
N ARG A 26 -11.30 21.99 -2.11
CA ARG A 26 -12.37 23.02 -2.12
C ARG A 26 -13.60 22.58 -2.91
N SER A 27 -13.48 21.58 -3.78
CA SER A 27 -14.59 20.99 -4.52
C SER A 27 -14.64 19.49 -4.30
N LYS A 28 -15.83 18.98 -3.96
CA LYS A 28 -16.06 17.54 -3.87
C LYS A 28 -15.88 16.89 -5.24
N VAL A 29 -15.29 15.70 -5.24
CA VAL A 29 -15.14 14.86 -6.43
C VAL A 29 -16.13 13.71 -6.30
N GLY A 30 -17.06 13.59 -7.24
CA GLY A 30 -17.99 12.45 -7.29
C GLY A 30 -17.26 11.16 -7.70
N ALA A 31 -17.81 9.99 -7.32
CA ALA A 31 -17.16 8.70 -7.56
C ALA A 31 -16.81 8.45 -9.04
N GLY A 32 -17.72 8.76 -9.97
CA GLY A 32 -17.44 8.62 -11.41
C GLY A 32 -16.31 9.52 -11.89
N ARG A 33 -16.20 10.74 -11.33
CA ARG A 33 -15.10 11.67 -11.64
C ARG A 33 -13.78 11.15 -11.09
N LEU A 34 -13.79 10.60 -9.88
CA LEU A 34 -12.62 10.02 -9.24
C LEU A 34 -12.08 8.82 -10.03
N GLN A 35 -12.97 7.98 -10.58
CA GLN A 35 -12.59 6.89 -11.48
C GLN A 35 -11.94 7.41 -12.77
N SER A 36 -12.45 8.50 -13.37
CA SER A 36 -11.82 9.11 -14.54
C SER A 36 -10.42 9.63 -14.22
N ILE A 37 -10.23 10.26 -13.05
CA ILE A 37 -8.92 10.73 -12.60
C ILE A 37 -7.96 9.56 -12.43
N ALA A 38 -8.40 8.46 -11.81
CA ALA A 38 -7.61 7.24 -11.65
C ALA A 38 -7.12 6.67 -12.98
N ASN A 39 -8.01 6.62 -13.97
CA ASN A 39 -7.68 6.13 -15.31
C ASN A 39 -6.66 7.04 -16.02
N VAL A 40 -6.81 8.35 -15.92
CA VAL A 40 -5.88 9.32 -16.56
C VAL A 40 -4.50 9.27 -15.91
N LEU A 41 -4.44 9.10 -14.59
CA LEU A 41 -3.19 8.98 -13.84
C LEU A 41 -2.61 7.56 -13.85
N GLU A 42 -3.28 6.61 -14.51
CA GLU A 42 -2.88 5.20 -14.59
C GLU A 42 -2.64 4.55 -13.21
N VAL A 43 -3.44 4.95 -12.21
CA VAL A 43 -3.40 4.39 -10.86
C VAL A 43 -4.67 3.63 -10.52
N PRO A 44 -4.62 2.59 -9.67
CA PRO A 44 -5.83 1.99 -9.12
C PRO A 44 -6.66 3.03 -8.36
N LEU A 45 -7.99 2.91 -8.39
CA LEU A 45 -8.88 3.81 -7.64
C LEU A 45 -8.56 3.84 -6.13
N SER A 46 -8.07 2.72 -5.58
CA SER A 46 -7.66 2.62 -4.17
C SER A 46 -6.57 3.63 -3.78
N TYR A 47 -5.74 4.07 -4.73
CA TYR A 47 -4.67 5.03 -4.51
C TYR A 47 -5.15 6.31 -3.78
N PHE A 48 -6.33 6.83 -4.14
CA PHE A 48 -6.88 8.05 -3.53
C PHE A 48 -7.42 7.84 -2.09
N PHE A 49 -7.55 6.59 -1.65
CA PHE A 49 -8.07 6.21 -0.34
C PHE A 49 -7.00 5.60 0.57
N GLU A 50 -5.79 5.36 0.06
CA GLU A 50 -4.63 4.86 0.82
C GLU A 50 -3.89 5.97 1.59
N ILE A 51 -4.37 7.21 1.49
CA ILE A 51 -3.90 8.33 2.33
C ILE A 51 -4.26 7.97 3.78
N PRO A 52 -3.28 7.87 4.70
CA PRO A 52 -3.57 7.55 6.08
C PRO A 52 -4.47 8.65 6.65
N SER A 53 -5.72 8.30 6.91
CA SER A 53 -6.58 9.09 7.75
C SER A 53 -5.81 9.33 9.05
N ALA A 54 -5.47 10.58 9.35
CA ALA A 54 -4.88 10.96 10.63
C ALA A 54 -5.82 10.72 11.83
N ARG A 55 -6.93 10.01 11.60
CA ARG A 55 -7.96 9.59 12.55
C ARG A 55 -8.53 8.29 12.02
N ASP A 56 -8.08 7.16 12.56
CA ASP A 56 -8.94 6.00 12.84
C ASP A 56 -8.13 4.94 13.60
N ASP A 57 -8.17 5.08 14.92
CA ASP A 57 -7.45 4.28 15.91
C ASP A 57 -8.16 2.95 16.22
N SER A 58 -8.88 2.35 15.26
CA SER A 58 -9.64 1.11 15.53
C SER A 58 -9.78 0.13 14.36
N GLY A 59 -9.09 0.35 13.23
CA GLY A 59 -9.05 -0.59 12.08
C GLY A 59 -7.69 -1.27 11.85
N ASN A 60 -6.75 -1.11 12.79
CA ASN A 60 -5.32 -1.09 12.47
C ASN A 60 -4.62 -2.44 12.31
N ALA A 61 -5.26 -3.60 12.48
CA ALA A 61 -4.53 -4.88 12.37
C ALA A 61 -4.19 -5.26 10.91
N ARG A 62 -5.11 -5.07 9.96
CA ARG A 62 -4.89 -5.48 8.55
C ARG A 62 -4.21 -4.40 7.70
N LEU A 63 -4.49 -3.13 7.97
CA LEU A 63 -3.89 -1.98 7.28
C LEU A 63 -2.46 -1.69 7.77
N SER A 64 -2.17 -1.89 9.08
CA SER A 64 -0.79 -1.90 9.60
C SER A 64 0.01 -3.06 9.01
N ALA A 65 -0.57 -4.26 8.89
CA ALA A 65 0.10 -5.40 8.27
C ALA A 65 0.45 -5.13 6.79
N GLY A 66 -0.45 -4.48 6.03
CA GLY A 66 -0.20 -4.11 4.63
C GLY A 66 0.91 -3.05 4.46
N ARG A 67 0.89 -2.00 5.29
CA ARG A 67 1.92 -0.94 5.28
C ARG A 67 3.27 -1.47 5.80
N SER A 68 3.25 -2.22 6.90
CA SER A 68 4.42 -2.91 7.45
C SER A 68 5.04 -3.90 6.46
N LEU A 69 4.21 -4.59 5.67
CA LEU A 69 4.69 -5.48 4.61
C LEU A 69 5.32 -4.71 3.44
N ALA A 70 4.69 -3.63 2.96
CA ALA A 70 5.22 -2.81 1.89
C ALA A 70 6.58 -2.18 2.27
N ASP A 71 6.68 -1.67 3.50
CA ASP A 71 7.92 -1.13 4.07
C ASP A 71 8.97 -2.24 4.23
N PHE A 72 8.57 -3.42 4.71
CA PHE A 72 9.47 -4.56 4.85
C PHE A 72 10.00 -5.06 3.51
N VAL A 73 9.15 -5.26 2.51
CA VAL A 73 9.53 -5.70 1.15
C VAL A 73 10.50 -4.70 0.52
N SER A 74 10.29 -3.41 0.78
CA SER A 74 11.16 -2.33 0.32
C SER A 74 12.44 -2.18 1.15
N SER A 75 12.56 -2.81 2.31
CA SER A 75 13.77 -2.75 3.15
C SER A 75 14.93 -3.55 2.55
N PRO A 76 16.20 -3.24 2.89
CA PRO A 76 17.35 -4.05 2.48
C PRO A 76 17.21 -5.53 2.85
N MET A 77 16.65 -5.81 4.03
CA MET A 77 16.40 -7.17 4.53
C MET A 77 15.33 -7.88 3.70
N GLY A 78 14.18 -7.26 3.48
CA GLY A 78 13.10 -7.86 2.70
C GLY A 78 13.49 -8.12 1.25
N ARG A 79 14.27 -7.22 0.63
CA ARG A 79 14.84 -7.47 -0.71
C ARG A 79 15.83 -8.63 -0.73
N ALA A 80 16.68 -8.77 0.28
CA ALA A 80 17.62 -9.89 0.37
C ALA A 80 16.88 -11.22 0.55
N LEU A 81 15.87 -11.25 1.43
CA LEU A 81 15.00 -12.39 1.66
C LEU A 81 14.27 -12.81 0.38
N ASN A 82 13.59 -11.87 -0.30
CA ASN A 82 12.83 -12.16 -1.51
C ASN A 82 13.72 -12.69 -2.65
N ARG A 83 14.91 -12.11 -2.84
CA ARG A 83 15.88 -12.61 -3.85
C ARG A 83 16.41 -14.00 -3.50
N GLY A 84 16.68 -14.27 -2.23
CA GLY A 84 17.12 -15.59 -1.77
C GLY A 84 16.03 -16.64 -1.99
N PHE A 85 14.81 -16.34 -1.55
CA PHE A 85 13.67 -17.24 -1.68
C PHE A 85 13.28 -17.52 -3.14
N ALA A 86 13.32 -16.51 -4.00
CA ALA A 86 13.00 -16.66 -5.43
C ALA A 86 13.92 -17.64 -6.17
N ARG A 87 15.16 -17.82 -5.70
CA ARG A 87 16.14 -18.76 -6.28
C ARG A 87 15.92 -20.22 -5.89
N ILE A 88 15.09 -20.47 -4.88
CA ILE A 88 14.73 -21.83 -4.47
C ILE A 88 13.69 -22.33 -5.46
N ASN A 89 14.00 -23.33 -6.30
CA ASN A 89 13.03 -23.86 -7.26
C ASN A 89 12.21 -25.03 -6.72
N ASP A 90 12.73 -25.70 -5.69
CA ASP A 90 12.08 -26.84 -5.07
C ASP A 90 10.89 -26.39 -4.20
N SER A 91 9.70 -26.91 -4.52
CA SER A 91 8.46 -26.57 -3.84
C SER A 91 8.36 -27.11 -2.41
N GLU A 92 9.01 -28.24 -2.12
CA GLU A 92 9.07 -28.80 -0.77
C GLU A 92 9.98 -27.95 0.11
N VAL A 93 11.14 -27.53 -0.42
CA VAL A 93 12.06 -26.64 0.29
C VAL A 93 11.41 -25.29 0.59
N ARG A 94 10.67 -24.71 -0.38
CA ARG A 94 9.90 -23.47 -0.14
C ARG A 94 8.88 -23.62 0.98
N ARG A 95 8.12 -24.73 1.01
CA ARG A 95 7.15 -25.01 2.09
C ARG A 95 7.84 -25.19 3.44
N ALA A 96 8.93 -25.94 3.48
CA ALA A 96 9.70 -26.16 4.71
C ALA A 96 10.25 -24.83 5.28
N TYR A 97 10.78 -23.96 4.41
CA TYR A 97 11.25 -22.64 4.80
C TYR A 97 10.13 -21.77 5.39
N LEU A 98 8.99 -21.69 4.70
CA LEU A 98 7.84 -20.93 5.20
C LEU A 98 7.36 -21.48 6.56
N GLY A 99 7.27 -22.80 6.69
CA GLY A 99 6.91 -23.44 7.96
C GLY A 99 7.87 -23.10 9.10
N LEU A 100 9.18 -23.04 8.83
CA LEU A 100 10.18 -22.63 9.82
C LEU A 100 9.99 -21.18 10.26
N VAL A 101 9.83 -20.26 9.30
CA VAL A 101 9.63 -18.83 9.58
C VAL A 101 8.36 -18.61 10.40
N THR A 102 7.25 -19.26 10.05
CA THR A 102 5.99 -19.18 10.80
C THR A 102 6.16 -19.66 12.24
N ARG A 103 6.79 -20.82 12.46
CA ARG A 103 7.00 -21.36 13.80
C ARG A 103 7.88 -20.45 14.68
N ILE A 104 8.90 -19.84 14.09
CA ILE A 104 9.76 -18.88 14.82
C ILE A 104 8.96 -17.64 15.19
N ALA A 105 8.16 -17.10 14.27
CA ALA A 105 7.34 -15.92 14.53
C ALA A 105 6.30 -16.16 15.64
N GLU A 106 5.63 -17.31 15.62
CA GLU A 106 4.67 -17.71 16.67
C GLU A 106 5.35 -17.81 18.04
N ARG A 107 6.54 -18.43 18.11
CA ARG A 107 7.30 -18.57 19.36
C ARG A 107 7.74 -17.22 19.95
N GLU A 108 8.20 -16.30 19.11
CA GLU A 108 8.60 -14.96 19.54
C GLU A 108 7.39 -14.10 19.95
N GLY A 109 6.23 -14.30 19.32
CA GLY A 109 4.96 -13.70 19.74
C GLY A 109 4.55 -14.16 21.15
N ASN A 110 4.58 -15.47 21.40
CA ASN A 110 4.21 -16.05 22.69
C ASN A 110 5.19 -15.62 23.81
N ARG A 111 6.50 -15.58 23.53
CA ARG A 111 7.50 -15.13 24.53
C ARG A 111 7.30 -13.68 24.98
N LYS A 112 6.79 -12.81 24.11
CA LYS A 112 6.48 -11.42 24.45
C LYS A 112 5.20 -11.27 25.28
N GLN A 113 4.29 -12.26 25.23
CA GLN A 113 3.11 -12.30 26.10
C GLN A 113 3.46 -12.78 27.51
N ASP A 114 4.33 -13.77 27.64
CA ASP A 114 4.74 -14.33 28.94
C ASP A 114 5.64 -13.39 29.78
N ALA A 115 6.32 -12.43 29.16
CA ALA A 115 7.20 -11.46 29.82
C ALA A 115 6.48 -10.16 30.26
N GLY A 116 5.16 -10.08 30.05
CA GLY A 116 4.32 -8.92 30.33
C GLY A 116 3.42 -9.02 31.56
N GLU A 117 3.57 -10.08 32.37
CA GLU A 117 2.96 -10.22 33.71
C GLU A 117 3.97 -9.95 34.84
#